data_AF-A0A534WGC6-F1
#
_entry.id   AF-A0A534WGC6-F1
#
_cell.length_a   1.000
_cell.length_b   1.000
_cell.length_c   1.000
_cell.angle_alpha   90.00
_cell.angle_beta   90.00
_cell.angle_gamma   90.00
#
_symmetry.space_group_name_H-M   'P 1'
#
loop_
_entity.id
_entity.type
_entity.pdbx_description
1 polymer ?
#
loop_
_entity_poly.entity_id
_entity_poly.type
_entity_poly.pdbx_seq_one_letter_code
_entity_poly.pdbx_strand_id
1 'polypeptide(L)'
;MARTRTVTWQDPAALGKAAFSMPGAAFLRAIAERRLPPPPIAKLMGFDIEEVGEGRAIFVIEPQEYHYNPIGVVHGGLAATLLDSAMGCAVHSLLPEGRAYTTLELKVNFVRALKHDTGRVRAIGKVIHLGGKVATAEGTVIDGAGKLYAHGSTTCLLSDGSR
;
A
#
# COMPACT_ATOMS: atom_id res chain seq x y z
N MET A 1 -12.27 -28.65 11.32
CA MET A 1 -12.23 -28.77 9.85
C MET A 1 -11.20 -27.79 9.31
N ALA A 2 -10.38 -28.18 8.33
CA ALA A 2 -9.43 -27.27 7.68
C ALA A 2 -10.18 -26.22 6.85
N ARG A 3 -9.70 -24.97 6.85
CA ARG A 3 -10.20 -23.88 6.00
C ARG A 3 -9.20 -23.64 4.87
N THR A 4 -9.69 -23.30 3.68
CA THR A 4 -8.84 -23.11 2.48
C THR A 4 -9.16 -21.78 1.83
N ARG A 5 -8.14 -21.11 1.29
CA ARG A 5 -8.26 -19.93 0.45
C ARG A 5 -7.41 -20.10 -0.80
N THR A 6 -8.00 -19.83 -1.95
CA THR A 6 -7.30 -19.81 -3.26
C THR A 6 -7.12 -18.36 -3.70
N VAL A 7 -5.90 -18.02 -4.14
CA VAL A 7 -5.55 -16.69 -4.67
C VAL A 7 -5.06 -16.85 -6.09
N THR A 8 -5.57 -16.02 -7.00
CA THR A 8 -5.12 -15.93 -8.40
C THR A 8 -4.58 -14.54 -8.69
N TRP A 9 -3.55 -14.45 -9.52
CA TRP A 9 -2.96 -13.18 -9.94
C TRP A 9 -2.58 -13.23 -11.42
N GLN A 10 -2.49 -12.06 -12.05
CA GLN A 10 -1.98 -11.89 -13.41
C GLN A 10 -0.45 -11.77 -13.40
N ASP A 11 0.19 -12.03 -14.55
CA ASP A 11 1.64 -11.87 -14.71
C ASP A 11 2.11 -10.46 -14.30
N PRO A 12 2.94 -10.34 -13.23
CA PRO A 12 3.40 -9.05 -12.74
C PRO A 12 4.34 -8.32 -13.71
N ALA A 13 4.92 -9.02 -14.71
CA ALA A 13 5.78 -8.38 -15.69
C ALA A 13 5.05 -7.30 -16.51
N ALA A 14 3.75 -7.48 -16.77
CA ALA A 14 2.93 -6.47 -17.43
C ALA A 14 2.83 -5.17 -16.60
N LEU A 15 2.71 -5.32 -15.28
CA LEU A 15 2.67 -4.19 -14.36
C LEU A 15 4.02 -3.47 -14.32
N GLY A 16 5.12 -4.23 -14.23
CA GLY A 16 6.48 -3.69 -14.21
C GLY A 16 6.81 -2.89 -15.47
N LYS A 17 6.40 -3.36 -16.65
CA LYS A 17 6.58 -2.62 -17.92
C LYS A 17 5.80 -1.30 -17.95
N ALA A 18 4.59 -1.27 -17.39
CA ALA A 18 3.74 -0.08 -17.37
C ALA A 18 4.14 0.94 -16.28
N ALA A 19 4.84 0.50 -15.23
CA ALA A 19 5.15 1.33 -14.06
C ALA A 19 5.94 2.60 -14.39
N PHE A 20 6.73 2.59 -15.47
CA PHE A 20 7.59 3.71 -15.84
C PHE A 20 7.19 4.40 -17.16
N SER A 21 6.08 3.98 -17.78
CA SER A 21 5.64 4.49 -19.09
C SER A 21 4.54 5.56 -19.00
N MET A 22 4.27 6.08 -17.81
CA MET A 22 3.33 7.17 -17.56
C MET A 22 3.62 7.82 -16.20
N PRO A 23 3.08 9.01 -15.90
CA PRO A 23 3.18 9.61 -14.56
C PRO A 23 2.60 8.68 -13.49
N GLY A 24 3.21 8.66 -12.30
CA GLY A 24 2.87 7.69 -11.26
C GLY A 24 1.41 7.77 -10.81
N ALA A 25 0.82 8.97 -10.74
CA ALA A 25 -0.61 9.12 -10.48
C ALA A 25 -1.49 8.43 -11.53
N ALA A 26 -1.14 8.53 -12.82
CA ALA A 26 -1.89 7.89 -13.90
C ALA A 26 -1.78 6.37 -13.83
N PHE A 27 -0.59 5.85 -13.53
CA PHE A 27 -0.34 4.42 -13.34
C PHE A 27 -1.18 3.85 -12.18
N LEU A 28 -1.13 4.50 -11.00
CA LEU A 28 -1.85 4.06 -9.82
C LEU A 28 -3.38 4.16 -10.00
N ARG A 29 -3.88 5.21 -10.67
CA ARG A 29 -5.30 5.32 -11.04
C ARG A 29 -5.73 4.21 -12.00
N ALA A 30 -4.90 3.85 -12.97
CA ALA A 30 -5.21 2.74 -13.87
C ALA A 30 -5.34 1.40 -13.12
N ILE A 31 -4.56 1.19 -12.05
CA ILE A 31 -4.72 0.02 -11.16
C ILE A 31 -6.03 0.12 -10.36
N ALA A 32 -6.32 1.28 -9.75
CA ALA A 32 -7.54 1.51 -8.97
C ALA A 32 -8.83 1.29 -9.82
N GLU A 33 -8.80 1.77 -11.06
CA GLU A 33 -9.88 1.63 -12.06
C GLU A 33 -9.89 0.26 -12.76
N ARG A 34 -9.01 -0.66 -12.38
CA ARG A 34 -8.87 -2.02 -12.96
C ARG A 34 -8.53 -2.04 -14.47
N ARG A 35 -8.04 -0.94 -15.03
CA ARG A 35 -7.46 -0.90 -16.38
C ARG A 35 -6.11 -1.60 -16.43
N LEU A 36 -5.39 -1.62 -15.31
CA LEU A 36 -4.22 -2.46 -15.06
C LEU A 36 -4.53 -3.45 -13.92
N PRO A 37 -3.93 -4.66 -13.93
CA PRO A 37 -4.10 -5.60 -12.82
C PRO A 37 -3.53 -5.03 -11.52
N PRO A 38 -4.01 -5.44 -10.34
CA PRO A 38 -3.32 -5.12 -9.09
C PRO A 38 -2.05 -5.96 -8.94
N PRO A 39 -1.07 -5.53 -8.13
CA PRO A 39 0.12 -6.33 -7.86
C PRO A 39 -0.25 -7.63 -7.13
N PRO A 40 0.48 -8.74 -7.32
CA PRO A 40 0.14 -10.03 -6.69
C PRO A 40 0.03 -9.98 -5.16
N ILE A 41 0.83 -9.14 -4.50
CA ILE A 41 0.75 -8.96 -3.04
C ILE A 41 -0.62 -8.42 -2.58
N ALA A 42 -1.25 -7.56 -3.38
CA ALA A 42 -2.58 -7.03 -3.10
C ALA A 42 -3.65 -8.14 -3.21
N LYS A 43 -3.51 -9.04 -4.19
CA LYS A 43 -4.36 -10.24 -4.31
C LYS A 43 -4.16 -11.20 -3.14
N LEU A 44 -2.90 -11.44 -2.77
CA LEU A 44 -2.54 -12.32 -1.66
C LEU A 44 -3.10 -11.79 -0.34
N MET A 45 -2.95 -10.51 -0.05
CA MET A 45 -3.38 -9.92 1.23
C MET A 45 -4.82 -9.38 1.20
N GLY A 46 -5.46 -9.29 0.03
CA GLY A 46 -6.86 -8.86 -0.10
C GLY A 46 -7.07 -7.36 0.14
N PHE A 47 -6.11 -6.51 -0.25
CA PHE A 47 -6.28 -5.06 -0.20
C PHE A 47 -6.35 -4.46 -1.61
N ASP A 48 -6.89 -3.24 -1.71
CA ASP A 48 -6.98 -2.49 -2.96
C ASP A 48 -6.71 -1.00 -2.75
N ILE A 49 -6.45 -0.27 -3.84
CA ILE A 49 -6.40 1.20 -3.85
C ILE A 49 -7.84 1.72 -3.89
N GLU A 50 -8.20 2.59 -2.95
CA GLU A 50 -9.47 3.32 -2.97
C GLU A 50 -9.33 4.70 -3.61
N GLU A 51 -8.26 5.43 -3.30
CA GLU A 51 -8.01 6.79 -3.78
C GLU A 51 -6.52 7.02 -3.96
N VAL A 52 -6.12 7.77 -4.99
CA VAL A 52 -4.72 8.14 -5.21
C VAL A 52 -4.55 9.41 -6.04
N GLY A 53 -3.62 10.27 -5.61
CA GLY A 53 -3.25 11.50 -6.30
C GLY A 53 -2.65 12.53 -5.35
N GLU A 54 -1.97 13.53 -5.91
CA GLU A 54 -1.57 14.76 -5.19
C GLU A 54 -0.79 14.50 -3.88
N GLY A 55 0.11 13.51 -3.87
CA GLY A 55 0.91 13.19 -2.70
C GLY A 55 0.15 12.43 -1.62
N ARG A 56 -0.97 11.80 -1.97
CA ARG A 56 -1.83 11.02 -1.09
C ARG A 56 -2.24 9.70 -1.76
N ALA A 57 -2.32 8.63 -0.97
CA ALA A 57 -2.91 7.37 -1.40
C ALA A 57 -3.65 6.70 -0.24
N ILE A 58 -4.81 6.12 -0.54
CA ILE A 58 -5.65 5.38 0.40
C ILE A 58 -5.78 3.95 -0.08
N PHE A 59 -5.37 3.02 0.78
CA PHE A 59 -5.55 1.59 0.61
C PHE A 59 -6.60 1.07 1.57
N VAL A 60 -7.35 0.06 1.15
CA VAL A 60 -8.48 -0.46 1.91
C VAL A 60 -8.43 -1.97 2.00
N ILE A 61 -8.83 -2.48 3.16
CA ILE A 61 -8.90 -3.91 3.43
C ILE A 61 -9.99 -4.17 4.47
N GLU A 62 -10.57 -5.36 4.41
CA GLU A 62 -11.31 -5.94 5.51
C GLU A 62 -10.46 -7.10 6.06
N PRO A 63 -9.91 -6.99 7.29
CA PRO A 63 -9.07 -8.05 7.82
C PRO A 63 -9.87 -9.36 7.94
N GLN A 64 -9.19 -10.49 7.77
CA GLN A 64 -9.79 -11.81 7.78
C GLN A 64 -8.96 -12.73 8.67
N GLU A 65 -9.53 -13.86 9.07
CA GLU A 65 -8.88 -14.82 9.94
C GLU A 65 -7.55 -15.36 9.38
N TYR A 66 -7.43 -15.49 8.06
CA TYR A 66 -6.20 -15.96 7.42
C TYR A 66 -5.06 -14.93 7.47
N HIS A 67 -5.31 -13.74 8.00
CA HIS A 67 -4.28 -12.75 8.35
C HIS A 67 -3.78 -12.88 9.79
N TYR A 68 -4.29 -13.83 10.57
CA TYR A 68 -3.98 -13.91 11.98
C TYR A 68 -2.56 -14.41 12.25
N ASN A 69 -1.99 -13.89 13.33
CA ASN A 69 -0.78 -14.40 13.95
C ASN A 69 -1.14 -15.50 14.98
N PRO A 70 -0.13 -16.17 15.58
CA PRO A 70 -0.37 -17.26 16.54
C PRO A 70 -1.14 -16.87 17.81
N ILE A 71 -1.24 -15.59 18.15
CA ILE A 71 -1.91 -15.11 19.37
C ILE A 71 -3.35 -14.63 19.12
N GLY A 72 -3.92 -14.91 17.94
CA GLY A 72 -5.35 -14.73 17.67
C GLY A 72 -5.76 -13.31 17.27
N VAL A 73 -4.83 -12.51 16.77
CA VAL A 73 -5.10 -11.20 16.15
C VAL A 73 -4.41 -11.12 14.80
N VAL A 74 -4.80 -10.17 13.97
CA VAL A 74 -4.14 -9.94 12.67
C VAL A 74 -2.64 -9.66 12.88
N HIS A 75 -1.80 -10.32 12.08
CA HIS A 75 -0.37 -10.13 12.11
C HIS A 75 0.00 -8.68 11.77
N GLY A 76 0.91 -8.08 12.55
CA GLY A 76 1.34 -6.68 12.35
C GLY A 76 1.89 -6.40 10.96
N GLY A 77 2.44 -7.43 10.31
CA GLY A 77 2.86 -7.40 8.91
C GLY A 77 1.77 -6.93 7.94
N LEU A 78 0.48 -7.22 8.19
CA LEU A 78 -0.61 -6.72 7.33
C LEU A 78 -0.67 -5.19 7.37
N ALA A 79 -0.68 -4.60 8.57
CA ALA A 79 -0.69 -3.16 8.74
C ALA A 79 0.60 -2.51 8.21
N ALA A 80 1.75 -3.17 8.38
CA ALA A 80 3.02 -2.70 7.81
C ALA A 80 2.99 -2.68 6.27
N THR A 81 2.50 -3.75 5.63
CA THR A 81 2.36 -3.81 4.16
C THR A 81 1.39 -2.75 3.63
N LEU A 82 0.28 -2.52 4.33
CA LEU A 82 -0.68 -1.47 3.95
C LEU A 82 -0.06 -0.07 4.07
N LEU A 83 0.67 0.20 5.15
CA LEU A 83 1.35 1.47 5.36
C LEU A 83 2.46 1.70 4.32
N ASP A 84 3.28 0.68 4.03
CA ASP A 84 4.29 0.75 2.97
C ASP A 84 3.65 1.04 1.61
N SER A 85 2.58 0.32 1.26
CA SER A 85 1.83 0.54 0.02
C SER A 85 1.26 1.94 -0.06
N ALA A 86 0.59 2.41 0.99
CA ALA A 86 -0.04 3.73 1.01
C ALA A 86 0.98 4.87 0.95
N MET A 87 2.06 4.80 1.74
CA MET A 87 3.06 5.86 1.77
C MET A 87 3.94 5.87 0.51
N GLY A 88 4.36 4.69 0.02
CA GLY A 88 5.10 4.57 -1.22
C GLY A 88 4.29 5.04 -2.43
N CYS A 89 3.00 4.67 -2.51
CA CYS A 89 2.12 5.14 -3.58
C CYS A 89 1.79 6.64 -3.46
N ALA A 90 1.76 7.20 -2.24
CA ALA A 90 1.65 8.64 -2.07
C ALA A 90 2.86 9.35 -2.68
N VAL A 91 4.09 8.89 -2.43
CA VAL A 91 5.30 9.40 -3.10
C VAL A 91 5.21 9.22 -4.61
N HIS A 92 4.89 8.01 -5.07
CA HIS A 92 4.81 7.68 -6.49
C HIS A 92 3.79 8.54 -7.23
N SER A 93 2.68 8.93 -6.59
CA SER A 93 1.66 9.80 -7.20
C SER A 93 2.19 11.17 -7.63
N LEU A 94 3.31 11.63 -7.08
CA LEU A 94 3.96 12.90 -7.44
C LEU A 94 5.10 12.73 -8.45
N LEU A 95 5.48 11.50 -8.78
CA LEU A 95 6.60 11.26 -9.68
C LEU A 95 6.16 11.41 -11.15
N PRO A 96 6.94 12.13 -11.97
CA PRO A 96 6.72 12.17 -13.41
C PRO A 96 7.02 10.81 -14.03
N GLU A 97 6.67 10.66 -15.30
CA GLU A 97 7.03 9.49 -16.10
C GLU A 97 8.55 9.23 -16.06
N GLY A 98 8.93 7.95 -16.09
CA GLY A 98 10.33 7.53 -16.08
C GLY A 98 11.04 7.65 -14.74
N ARG A 99 10.36 8.09 -13.67
CA ARG A 99 10.91 8.11 -12.31
C ARG A 99 10.40 6.93 -11.50
N ALA A 100 11.29 6.39 -10.68
CA ALA A 100 11.04 5.27 -9.79
C ALA A 100 11.27 5.66 -8.33
N TYR A 101 10.78 4.82 -7.42
CA TYR A 101 11.13 4.89 -6.01
C TYR A 101 11.37 3.50 -5.44
N THR A 102 12.15 3.46 -4.36
CA THR A 102 12.37 2.25 -3.55
C THR A 102 12.28 2.63 -2.08
N THR A 103 11.49 1.88 -1.29
CA THR A 103 11.47 2.03 0.18
C THR A 103 12.84 1.67 0.75
N LEU A 104 13.50 2.61 1.42
CA LEU A 104 14.76 2.41 2.15
C LEU A 104 14.53 2.03 3.61
N GLU A 105 13.52 2.63 4.23
CA GLU A 105 13.22 2.47 5.65
C GLU A 105 11.71 2.56 5.85
N LEU A 106 11.21 1.78 6.81
CA LEU A 106 9.82 1.76 7.21
C LEU A 106 9.73 1.61 8.74
N LYS A 107 9.19 2.63 9.41
CA LYS A 107 8.85 2.59 10.83
C LYS A 107 7.35 2.42 10.98
N VAL A 108 6.93 1.43 11.77
CA VAL A 108 5.51 1.22 12.12
C VAL A 108 5.35 1.16 13.63
N ASN A 109 4.31 1.84 14.12
CA ASN A 109 3.88 1.83 15.52
C ASN A 109 2.47 1.24 15.55
N PHE A 110 2.29 0.19 16.34
CA PHE A 110 1.01 -0.48 16.50
C PHE A 110 0.30 0.09 17.72
N VAL A 111 -0.92 0.60 17.52
CA VAL A 111 -1.71 1.24 18.56
C VAL A 111 -2.80 0.29 19.06
N ARG A 112 -3.43 -0.47 18.15
CA ARG A 112 -4.53 -1.39 18.46
C ARG A 112 -4.47 -2.64 17.60
N ALA A 113 -4.92 -3.75 18.16
CA ALA A 113 -5.03 -5.01 17.44
C ALA A 113 -6.14 -4.94 16.37
N LEU A 114 -5.81 -5.34 15.14
CA LEU A 114 -6.77 -5.64 14.10
C LEU A 114 -7.29 -7.07 14.29
N LYS A 115 -8.57 -7.28 13.99
CA LYS A 115 -9.26 -8.57 14.04
C LYS A 115 -10.20 -8.69 12.84
N HIS A 116 -10.67 -9.90 12.54
CA HIS A 116 -11.62 -10.12 11.44
C HIS A 116 -12.95 -9.37 11.65
N ASP A 117 -13.33 -9.11 12.90
CA ASP A 117 -14.53 -8.36 13.30
C ASP A 117 -14.30 -6.85 13.41
N THR A 118 -13.09 -6.35 13.09
CA THR A 118 -12.81 -4.91 13.06
C THR A 118 -13.58 -4.21 11.93
N GLY A 119 -13.97 -4.96 10.90
CA GLY A 119 -14.54 -4.40 9.67
C GLY A 119 -13.49 -3.72 8.81
N ARG A 120 -13.97 -2.94 7.83
CA ARG A 120 -13.12 -2.29 6.83
C ARG A 120 -12.23 -1.21 7.47
N VAL A 121 -10.94 -1.27 7.16
CA VAL A 121 -9.94 -0.27 7.57
C VAL A 121 -9.28 0.36 6.36
N ARG A 122 -8.79 1.58 6.57
CA ARG A 122 -8.12 2.41 5.57
C ARG A 122 -6.70 2.71 6.01
N ALA A 123 -5.73 2.39 5.17
CA ALA A 123 -4.36 2.89 5.30
C ALA A 123 -4.21 4.14 4.43
N ILE A 124 -3.90 5.26 5.07
CA ILE A 124 -3.85 6.58 4.45
C ILE A 124 -2.40 7.06 4.50
N GLY A 125 -1.76 7.18 3.34
CA GLY A 125 -0.41 7.72 3.18
C GLY A 125 -0.43 9.16 2.67
N LYS A 126 0.51 9.98 3.14
CA LYS A 126 0.71 11.36 2.70
C LYS A 126 2.19 11.69 2.63
N VAL A 127 2.61 12.33 1.54
CA VAL A 127 3.98 12.84 1.39
C VAL A 127 4.23 13.97 2.39
N ILE A 128 5.35 13.87 3.10
CA ILE A 128 5.87 14.92 3.98
C ILE A 128 6.83 15.81 3.18
N HIS A 129 7.77 15.18 2.46
CA HIS A 129 8.80 15.89 1.69
C HIS A 129 9.14 15.14 0.40
N LEU A 130 9.27 15.88 -0.70
CA LEU A 130 9.72 15.37 -1.99
C LEU A 130 11.00 16.12 -2.42
N GLY A 131 12.14 15.47 -2.27
CA GLY A 131 13.44 15.99 -2.72
C GLY A 131 13.87 15.40 -4.07
N GLY A 132 15.08 15.71 -4.51
CA GLY A 132 15.61 15.21 -5.78
C GLY A 132 16.03 13.73 -5.77
N LYS A 133 16.53 13.25 -4.63
CA LYS A 133 17.01 11.86 -4.43
C LYS A 133 16.25 11.08 -3.37
N VAL A 134 15.57 11.77 -2.44
CA VAL A 134 14.89 11.14 -1.32
C VAL A 134 13.52 11.79 -1.15
N ALA A 135 12.53 10.98 -0.81
CA ALA A 135 11.22 11.42 -0.38
C ALA A 135 10.87 10.80 0.97
N THR A 136 10.04 11.47 1.75
CA THR A 136 9.48 10.94 2.99
C THR A 136 7.97 11.07 2.99
N ALA A 137 7.31 10.11 3.63
CA ALA A 137 5.87 10.09 3.79
C ALA A 137 5.50 9.53 5.16
N GLU A 138 4.31 9.90 5.64
CA GLU A 138 3.68 9.34 6.83
C GLU A 138 2.38 8.65 6.48
N GLY A 139 1.94 7.75 7.36
CA GLY A 139 0.66 7.09 7.17
C GLY A 139 0.02 6.61 8.45
N THR A 140 -1.29 6.38 8.36
CA THR A 140 -2.14 5.88 9.44
C THR A 140 -3.04 4.76 8.95
N VAL A 141 -3.41 3.84 9.82
CA VAL A 141 -4.45 2.82 9.60
C VAL A 141 -5.61 3.12 10.52
N ILE A 142 -6.79 3.42 9.97
CA ILE A 142 -8.00 3.78 10.71
C ILE A 142 -9.20 2.94 10.29
N ASP A 143 -10.16 2.72 11.20
CA ASP A 143 -11.46 2.10 10.85
C ASP A 143 -12.49 3.14 10.37
N GLY A 144 -13.71 2.69 10.08
CA GLY A 144 -14.83 3.56 9.67
C GLY A 144 -15.29 4.56 10.75
N ALA A 145 -14.91 4.37 12.01
CA ALA A 145 -15.18 5.30 13.11
C ALA A 145 -14.00 6.25 13.38
N GLY A 146 -12.92 6.19 12.58
CA GLY A 146 -11.73 7.02 12.74
C GLY A 146 -10.78 6.56 13.85
N LYS A 147 -10.95 5.35 14.38
CA LYS A 147 -10.09 4.81 15.44
C LYS A 147 -8.75 4.39 14.84
N LEU A 148 -7.66 4.82 15.46
CA LEU A 148 -6.29 4.52 15.02
C LEU A 148 -5.83 3.11 15.41
N TYR A 149 -5.31 2.35 14.45
CA TYR A 149 -4.79 0.99 14.65
C TYR A 149 -3.26 0.93 14.52
N ALA A 150 -2.70 1.65 13.55
CA ALA A 150 -1.26 1.77 13.36
C ALA A 150 -0.92 3.10 12.71
N HIS A 151 0.32 3.56 12.89
CA HIS A 151 0.86 4.70 12.15
C HIS A 151 2.35 4.55 11.94
N GLY A 152 2.87 5.24 10.94
CA GLY A 152 4.27 5.07 10.55
C GLY A 152 4.78 6.16 9.64
N SER A 153 6.05 5.99 9.28
CA SER A 153 6.76 6.83 8.31
C SER A 153 7.62 5.95 7.42
N THR A 154 7.93 6.44 6.23
CA THR A 154 8.84 5.81 5.28
C THR A 154 9.83 6.82 4.73
N THR A 155 11.00 6.31 4.36
CA THR A 155 11.97 7.01 3.51
C THR A 155 12.09 6.26 2.20
N CYS A 156 11.91 6.96 1.08
CA CYS A 156 12.06 6.41 -0.27
C CYS A 156 13.28 7.00 -0.95
N LEU A 157 14.11 6.15 -1.57
CA LEU A 157 15.09 6.58 -2.56
C LEU A 157 14.36 6.83 -3.87
N LEU A 158 14.68 7.94 -4.54
CA LEU A 158 14.20 8.24 -5.88
C LEU A 158 15.31 7.99 -6.88
N SER A 159 14.96 7.35 -7.99
CA SER A 159 15.87 7.08 -9.09
C SER A 159 15.16 7.29 -10.43
N ASP A 160 15.94 7.24 -11.50
CA ASP A 160 15.39 7.04 -12.82
C ASP A 160 14.96 5.58 -12.96
N GLY A 161 13.84 5.33 -13.64
CA GLY A 161 13.36 3.99 -13.94
C GLY A 161 14.23 3.36 -15.01
N SER A 162 14.86 2.24 -14.72
CA SER A 162 15.54 1.43 -15.74
C SER A 162 14.49 0.77 -16.64
N ARG A 163 14.60 0.98 -17.95
CA ARG A 163 13.87 0.19 -18.95
C ARG A 163 14.30 -1.27 -18.93
#